data_AF-A0A538LMU1-F1
#
_entry.id   AF-A0A538LMU1-F1
#
_cell.length_a   1.000
_cell.length_b   1.000
_cell.length_c   1.000
_cell.angle_alpha   90.00
_cell.angle_beta   90.00
_cell.angle_gamma   90.00
#
_symmetry.space_group_name_H-M   'P 1'
#
loop_
_entity.id
_entity.type
_entity.pdbx_description
1 polymer ?
#
loop_
_entity_poly.entity_id
_entity_poly.type
_entity_poly.pdbx_seq_one_letter_code
_entity_poly.pdbx_strand_id
1 'polypeptide(L)'
;TAVQMLDAYNAVANGGSFVPPRLVRSTIGSDGAQHAVPTARAHRVVSTSTAQQLTTMLQQVVQSGTGTTAALSGYSVAGKTGTAQKPLANGTGYQPGAYMATFVGFVPAQHPAISAIVVLDQPTPIFGGVVAAPVFAQIAQYELHRLGVPPSPPAPPSPPAPPASPGAPAQPGAPGGASRPTTGPPTTLAGSSTTRNSP
;
A
#
# COMPACT_ATOMS: atom_id res chain seq x y z
N THR A 1 -4.66 15.56 -3.34
CA THR A 1 -4.93 15.69 -4.79
C THR A 1 -4.50 14.42 -5.51
N ALA A 2 -4.86 14.25 -6.79
CA ALA A 2 -4.44 13.07 -7.57
C ALA A 2 -2.91 12.94 -7.67
N VAL A 3 -2.21 14.05 -7.90
CA VAL A 3 -0.73 14.09 -7.95
C VAL A 3 -0.11 13.63 -6.62
N GLN A 4 -0.61 14.11 -5.48
CA GLN A 4 -0.11 13.67 -4.18
C GLN A 4 -0.34 12.17 -3.91
N MET A 5 -1.46 11.61 -4.39
CA MET A 5 -1.68 10.17 -4.31
C MET A 5 -0.69 9.42 -5.20
N LEU A 6 -0.46 9.90 -6.42
CA LEU A 6 0.51 9.30 -7.32
C LEU A 6 1.93 9.36 -6.74
N ASP A 7 2.30 10.45 -6.09
CA ASP A 7 3.60 10.61 -5.43
C ASP A 7 3.86 9.57 -4.34
N ALA A 8 2.82 9.20 -3.57
CA ALA A 8 2.94 8.15 -2.58
C ALA A 8 3.24 6.78 -3.23
N TYR A 9 2.62 6.49 -4.37
CA TYR A 9 2.90 5.28 -5.15
C TYR A 9 4.26 5.34 -5.84
N ASN A 10 4.68 6.53 -6.29
CA ASN A 10 6.00 6.76 -6.86
C ASN A 10 7.11 6.49 -5.84
N ALA A 11 6.90 6.84 -4.57
CA ALA A 11 7.85 6.50 -3.52
C ALA A 11 8.03 4.99 -3.39
N VAL A 12 6.95 4.20 -3.46
CA VAL A 12 7.01 2.73 -3.45
C VAL A 12 7.69 2.19 -4.71
N ALA A 13 7.27 2.68 -5.88
CA ALA A 13 7.85 2.29 -7.18
C ALA A 13 9.37 2.59 -7.25
N ASN A 14 9.81 3.68 -6.63
CA ASN A 14 11.21 4.11 -6.57
C ASN A 14 11.96 3.54 -5.35
N GLY A 15 11.66 2.30 -4.95
CA GLY A 15 12.38 1.60 -3.90
C GLY A 15 12.28 2.24 -2.51
N GLY A 16 11.19 2.97 -2.25
CA GLY A 16 10.91 3.64 -0.98
C GLY A 16 11.42 5.08 -0.86
N SER A 17 11.95 5.66 -1.94
CA SER A 17 12.45 7.03 -1.97
C SER A 17 11.48 7.97 -2.68
N PHE A 18 11.03 9.02 -1.98
CA PHE A 18 10.22 10.07 -2.56
C PHE A 18 11.09 11.01 -3.40
N VAL A 19 10.66 11.26 -4.63
CA VAL A 19 11.23 12.26 -5.53
C VAL A 19 10.12 13.26 -5.83
N PRO A 20 10.32 14.57 -5.53
CA PRO A 20 9.31 15.58 -5.83
C PRO A 20 8.95 15.59 -7.32
N PRO A 21 7.65 15.60 -7.68
CA PRO A 21 7.24 15.66 -9.08
C PRO A 21 7.67 17.01 -9.68
N ARG A 22 8.06 16.98 -10.97
CA ARG A 22 8.47 18.16 -11.72
C ARG A 22 7.72 18.22 -13.05
N LEU A 23 7.15 19.38 -13.36
CA LEU A 23 6.54 19.65 -14.67
C LEU A 23 7.52 20.40 -15.60
N VAL A 24 8.32 21.30 -15.04
CA VAL A 24 9.29 22.09 -15.79
C VAL A 24 10.67 21.44 -15.67
N ARG A 25 11.26 21.04 -16.81
CA ARG A 25 12.62 20.48 -16.87
C ARG A 25 13.68 21.56 -16.72
N SER A 26 13.52 22.64 -17.47
CA SER A 26 14.46 23.76 -17.57
C SER A 26 13.76 24.98 -18.14
N THR A 27 14.31 26.16 -17.89
CA THR A 27 13.95 27.40 -18.59
C THR A 27 15.04 27.79 -19.57
N ILE A 28 14.70 28.55 -20.60
CA ILE A 28 15.66 29.12 -21.56
C ILE A 28 15.69 30.63 -21.30
N GLY A 29 16.88 31.16 -20.99
CA GLY A 29 17.12 32.58 -20.75
C GLY A 29 17.09 33.40 -22.04
N SER A 30 17.03 34.72 -21.91
CA SER A 30 17.09 35.64 -23.05
C SER A 30 18.43 35.58 -23.81
N ASP A 31 19.46 35.05 -23.18
CA ASP A 31 20.78 34.75 -23.74
C ASP A 31 20.83 33.39 -24.47
N GLY A 32 19.73 32.66 -24.51
CA GLY A 32 19.65 31.30 -25.06
C GLY A 32 20.18 30.21 -24.12
N ALA A 33 20.65 30.57 -22.91
CA ALA A 33 21.18 29.61 -21.96
C ALA A 33 20.07 28.78 -21.31
N GLN A 34 20.32 27.48 -21.13
CA GLN A 34 19.39 26.58 -20.44
C GLN A 34 19.67 26.58 -18.94
N HIS A 35 18.67 26.91 -18.14
CA HIS A 35 18.76 26.89 -16.68
C HIS A 35 17.92 25.77 -16.10
N ALA A 36 18.54 24.94 -15.25
CA ALA A 36 17.83 23.90 -14.52
C ALA A 36 16.92 24.52 -13.44
N VAL A 37 15.72 23.97 -13.29
CA VAL A 37 14.79 24.42 -12.23
C VAL A 37 15.23 23.81 -10.88
N PRO A 38 15.43 24.61 -9.83
CA PRO A 38 15.71 24.10 -8.48
C PRO A 38 14.55 23.24 -7.97
N THR A 39 14.82 22.12 -7.28
CA THR A 39 13.76 21.41 -6.55
C THR A 39 14.16 20.96 -5.18
N ALA A 40 13.11 20.63 -4.40
CA ALA A 40 13.23 19.90 -3.17
C ALA A 40 14.07 18.62 -3.37
N ARG A 41 14.75 18.25 -2.28
CA ARG A 41 15.62 17.08 -2.24
C ARG A 41 14.78 15.81 -2.13
N ALA A 42 15.21 14.78 -2.87
CA ALA A 42 14.68 13.44 -2.68
C ALA A 42 15.02 12.94 -1.26
N HIS A 43 14.13 12.17 -0.67
CA HIS A 43 14.35 11.60 0.67
C HIS A 43 13.67 10.24 0.80
N ARG A 44 14.22 9.42 1.70
CA ARG A 44 13.71 8.08 2.02
C ARG A 44 12.42 8.18 2.83
N VAL A 45 11.36 7.51 2.39
CA VAL A 45 10.08 7.40 3.12
C VAL A 45 9.95 6.03 3.79
N VAL A 46 10.30 4.96 3.08
CA VAL A 46 10.33 3.59 3.60
C VAL A 46 11.57 2.85 3.11
N SER A 47 12.00 1.80 3.81
CA SER A 47 13.15 0.99 3.38
C SER A 47 12.90 0.34 2.02
N THR A 48 13.98 -0.03 1.31
CA THR A 48 13.87 -0.74 0.03
C THR A 48 13.14 -2.08 0.20
N SER A 49 13.39 -2.80 1.30
CA SER A 49 12.72 -4.08 1.57
C SER A 49 11.23 -3.90 1.82
N THR A 50 10.82 -2.87 2.55
CA THR A 50 9.39 -2.54 2.74
C THR A 50 8.75 -2.15 1.41
N ALA A 51 9.41 -1.34 0.58
CA ALA A 51 8.90 -0.99 -0.74
C ALA A 51 8.70 -2.23 -1.64
N GLN A 52 9.66 -3.16 -1.64
CA GLN A 52 9.54 -4.42 -2.37
C GLN A 52 8.38 -5.29 -1.86
N GLN A 53 8.19 -5.40 -0.55
CA GLN A 53 7.05 -6.11 0.02
C GLN A 53 5.72 -5.48 -0.38
N LEU A 54 5.62 -4.14 -0.33
CA LEU A 54 4.44 -3.41 -0.77
C LEU A 54 4.16 -3.64 -2.27
N THR A 55 5.20 -3.62 -3.11
CA THR A 55 5.06 -3.96 -4.53
C THR A 55 4.46 -5.34 -4.71
N THR A 56 4.99 -6.38 -4.04
CA THR A 56 4.45 -7.74 -4.12
C THR A 56 2.99 -7.80 -3.69
N MET A 57 2.61 -7.13 -2.60
CA MET A 57 1.22 -7.07 -2.13
C MET A 57 0.30 -6.36 -3.15
N LEU A 58 0.76 -5.26 -3.74
CA LEU A 58 0.01 -4.52 -4.76
C LEU A 58 -0.13 -5.29 -6.08
N GLN A 59 0.81 -6.17 -6.41
CA GLN A 59 0.66 -7.09 -7.54
C GLN A 59 -0.48 -8.08 -7.31
N GLN A 60 -0.66 -8.59 -6.09
CA GLN A 60 -1.74 -9.53 -5.78
C GLN A 60 -3.12 -8.91 -6.00
N VAL A 61 -3.29 -7.60 -5.78
CA VAL A 61 -4.55 -6.89 -6.06
C VAL A 61 -4.95 -6.99 -7.53
N VAL A 62 -3.97 -6.97 -8.43
CA VAL A 62 -4.19 -7.05 -9.88
C VAL A 62 -4.24 -8.51 -10.37
N GLN A 63 -3.56 -9.44 -9.71
CA GLN A 63 -3.57 -10.85 -10.11
C GLN A 63 -4.86 -11.58 -9.69
N SER A 64 -5.33 -11.34 -8.46
CA SER A 64 -6.42 -12.10 -7.85
C SER A 64 -7.38 -11.25 -7.01
N GLY A 65 -7.19 -9.93 -6.98
CA GLY A 65 -7.96 -9.01 -6.17
C GLY A 65 -9.01 -8.20 -6.93
N THR A 66 -9.26 -6.99 -6.43
CA THR A 66 -10.29 -6.09 -6.97
C THR A 66 -9.85 -5.32 -8.22
N GLY A 67 -8.57 -5.37 -8.57
CA GLY A 67 -7.97 -4.60 -9.67
C GLY A 67 -7.65 -5.44 -10.91
N THR A 68 -8.26 -6.62 -11.08
CA THR A 68 -7.88 -7.60 -12.11
C THR A 68 -7.96 -7.08 -13.54
N THR A 69 -8.85 -6.13 -13.80
CA THR A 69 -8.98 -5.48 -15.13
C THR A 69 -7.85 -4.51 -15.45
N ALA A 70 -6.96 -4.21 -14.50
CA ALA A 70 -5.73 -3.45 -14.73
C ALA A 70 -4.56 -4.34 -15.22
N ALA A 71 -4.75 -5.65 -15.31
CA ALA A 71 -3.71 -6.59 -15.75
C ALA A 71 -3.31 -6.32 -17.21
N LEU A 72 -2.01 -6.44 -17.48
CA LEU A 72 -1.44 -6.26 -18.82
C LEU A 72 -0.72 -7.54 -19.24
N SER A 73 -1.04 -8.03 -20.44
CA SER A 73 -0.35 -9.20 -20.99
C SER A 73 1.14 -8.90 -21.17
N GLY A 74 2.00 -9.77 -20.64
CA GLY A 74 3.45 -9.61 -20.71
C GLY A 74 4.05 -8.56 -19.75
N TYR A 75 3.27 -8.01 -18.82
CA TYR A 75 3.78 -7.07 -17.82
C TYR A 75 3.24 -7.38 -16.42
N SER A 76 4.10 -7.19 -15.42
CA SER A 76 3.70 -7.20 -14.03
C SER A 76 3.14 -5.83 -13.64
N VAL A 77 1.91 -5.78 -13.14
CA VAL A 77 1.27 -4.52 -12.71
C VAL A 77 1.11 -4.53 -11.20
N ALA A 78 1.51 -3.44 -10.54
CA ALA A 78 1.24 -3.20 -9.13
C ALA A 78 0.29 -2.01 -9.01
N GLY A 79 -0.84 -2.18 -8.31
CA GLY A 79 -1.78 -1.08 -8.16
C GLY A 79 -2.91 -1.36 -7.19
N LYS A 80 -3.74 -0.36 -6.96
CA LYS A 80 -4.86 -0.43 -6.03
C LYS A 80 -6.08 0.34 -6.54
N THR A 81 -7.23 -0.25 -6.24
CA THR A 81 -8.55 0.36 -6.43
C THR A 81 -8.91 1.28 -5.27
N GLY A 82 -9.53 2.41 -5.59
CA GLY A 82 -10.23 3.28 -4.64
C GLY A 82 -11.68 3.49 -5.06
N THR A 83 -12.57 3.60 -4.08
CA THR A 83 -13.98 3.93 -4.28
C THR A 83 -14.41 4.70 -3.04
N ALA A 84 -14.64 6.00 -3.18
CA ALA A 84 -14.96 6.89 -2.07
C ALA A 84 -16.27 7.61 -2.32
N GLN A 85 -17.12 7.73 -1.29
CA GLN A 85 -18.34 8.52 -1.38
C GLN A 85 -18.02 10.02 -1.34
N LYS A 86 -18.74 10.81 -2.14
CA LYS A 86 -18.63 12.27 -2.11
C LYS A 86 -19.39 12.80 -0.89
N PRO A 87 -18.85 13.78 -0.17
CA PRO A 87 -19.58 14.43 0.93
C PRO A 87 -20.77 15.22 0.38
N LEU A 88 -21.82 15.39 1.19
CA LEU A 88 -22.89 16.34 0.88
C LEU A 88 -22.34 17.77 0.89
N ALA A 89 -22.91 18.65 0.06
CA ALA A 89 -22.45 20.05 -0.07
C ALA A 89 -22.54 20.84 1.25
N ASN A 90 -23.42 20.43 2.16
CA ASN A 90 -23.57 21.01 3.51
C ASN A 90 -22.54 20.46 4.52
N GLY A 91 -21.60 19.61 4.08
CA GLY A 91 -20.53 19.04 4.90
C GLY A 91 -20.95 17.93 5.87
N THR A 92 -22.23 17.55 5.93
CA THR A 92 -22.73 16.56 6.90
C THR A 92 -23.22 15.31 6.19
N GLY A 93 -22.43 14.24 6.24
CA GLY A 93 -22.76 12.95 5.62
C GLY A 93 -22.31 12.82 4.16
N TYR A 94 -22.77 11.75 3.51
CA TYR A 94 -22.36 11.37 2.15
C TYR A 94 -23.52 11.46 1.17
N GLN A 95 -23.25 11.97 -0.03
CA GLN A 95 -24.25 12.07 -1.08
C GLN A 95 -24.55 10.67 -1.65
N PRO A 96 -25.80 10.19 -1.59
CA PRO A 96 -26.16 8.88 -2.14
C PRO A 96 -25.87 8.79 -3.63
N GLY A 97 -25.28 7.68 -4.07
CA GLY A 97 -24.96 7.44 -5.48
C GLY A 97 -23.79 8.26 -6.04
N ALA A 98 -23.20 9.18 -5.26
CA ALA A 98 -22.11 10.02 -5.72
C ALA A 98 -20.76 9.46 -5.23
N TYR A 99 -19.98 8.91 -6.17
CA TYR A 99 -18.70 8.25 -5.86
C TYR A 99 -17.56 8.83 -6.68
N MET A 100 -16.37 8.77 -6.11
CA MET A 100 -15.10 8.90 -6.82
C MET A 100 -14.52 7.50 -6.98
N ALA A 101 -14.34 7.05 -8.22
CA ALA A 101 -13.71 5.78 -8.51
C ALA A 101 -12.28 6.03 -8.97
N THR A 102 -11.32 5.35 -8.34
CA THR A 102 -9.90 5.56 -8.65
C THR A 102 -9.16 4.26 -8.87
N PHE A 103 -8.14 4.32 -9.70
CA PHE A 103 -7.11 3.30 -9.79
C PHE A 103 -5.75 3.99 -9.84
N VAL A 104 -4.82 3.54 -9.03
CA VAL A 104 -3.44 4.05 -9.03
C VAL A 104 -2.49 2.86 -9.06
N GLY A 105 -1.45 2.96 -9.88
CA GLY A 105 -0.49 1.87 -10.03
C GLY A 105 0.73 2.26 -10.83
N PHE A 106 1.65 1.30 -10.93
CA PHE A 106 2.89 1.42 -11.68
C PHE A 106 3.24 0.10 -12.38
N VAL A 107 3.99 0.20 -13.47
CA VAL A 107 4.32 -0.92 -14.34
C VAL A 107 5.66 -0.67 -15.07
N PRO A 108 6.46 -1.71 -15.33
CA PRO A 108 6.46 -3.04 -14.69
C PRO A 108 6.60 -2.98 -13.16
N ALA A 109 6.07 -3.94 -12.42
CA ALA A 109 6.08 -3.88 -10.95
C ALA A 109 7.50 -3.98 -10.37
N GLN A 110 8.36 -4.83 -10.94
CA GLN A 110 9.73 -5.01 -10.46
C GLN A 110 10.72 -3.95 -10.99
N HIS A 111 10.46 -3.43 -12.18
CA HIS A 111 11.26 -2.37 -12.82
C HIS A 111 10.33 -1.26 -13.32
N PRO A 112 9.80 -0.41 -12.43
CA PRO A 112 8.79 0.58 -12.82
C PRO A 112 9.32 1.58 -13.82
N ALA A 113 8.69 1.63 -14.98
CA ALA A 113 8.97 2.60 -16.03
C ALA A 113 7.96 3.75 -16.01
N ILE A 114 6.71 3.44 -15.67
CA ILE A 114 5.62 4.40 -15.60
C ILE A 114 4.76 4.17 -14.36
N SER A 115 4.15 5.24 -13.87
CA SER A 115 3.09 5.23 -12.88
C SER A 115 1.94 6.10 -13.37
N ALA A 116 0.71 5.74 -13.00
CA ALA A 116 -0.46 6.50 -13.38
C ALA A 116 -1.53 6.41 -12.31
N ILE A 117 -2.33 7.47 -12.24
CA ILE A 117 -3.55 7.53 -11.44
C ILE A 117 -4.71 7.93 -12.35
N VAL A 118 -5.78 7.17 -12.29
CA VAL A 118 -7.06 7.46 -12.95
C VAL A 118 -8.05 7.81 -11.85
N VAL A 119 -8.73 8.94 -12.01
CA VAL A 119 -9.79 9.42 -11.11
C VAL A 119 -11.01 9.72 -11.96
N LEU A 120 -12.11 9.03 -11.70
CA LEU A 120 -13.39 9.23 -12.38
C LEU A 120 -14.40 9.78 -11.38
N ASP A 121 -15.01 10.91 -11.73
CA ASP A 121 -16.06 11.54 -10.93
C ASP A 121 -17.44 11.01 -11.31
N GLN A 122 -18.15 10.46 -10.32
CA GLN A 122 -19.49 9.87 -10.43
C GLN A 122 -19.64 8.91 -11.62
N PRO A 123 -18.75 7.93 -11.81
CA PRO A 123 -18.86 6.99 -12.90
C PRO A 123 -19.99 5.98 -12.66
N THR A 124 -20.45 5.39 -13.76
CA THR A 124 -21.35 4.24 -13.73
C THR A 124 -20.68 3.10 -14.49
N PRO A 125 -20.43 1.92 -13.86
CA PRO A 125 -20.58 1.59 -12.44
C PRO A 125 -19.61 2.33 -11.48
N ILE A 126 -19.89 2.31 -10.17
CA ILE A 126 -19.18 3.12 -9.16
C ILE A 126 -17.79 2.58 -8.76
N PHE A 127 -17.47 1.32 -9.11
CA PHE A 127 -16.31 0.62 -8.57
C PHE A 127 -15.04 0.94 -9.37
N GLY A 128 -13.98 1.39 -8.68
CA GLY A 128 -12.69 1.72 -9.31
C GLY A 128 -12.06 0.56 -10.08
N GLY A 129 -12.25 -0.68 -9.60
CA GLY A 129 -11.80 -1.88 -10.30
C GLY A 129 -12.55 -2.20 -11.59
N VAL A 130 -13.74 -1.64 -11.80
CA VAL A 130 -14.55 -1.88 -13.01
C VAL A 130 -14.35 -0.77 -14.04
N VAL A 131 -14.27 0.49 -13.60
CA VAL A 131 -14.22 1.64 -14.53
C VAL A 131 -12.84 2.29 -14.64
N ALA A 132 -12.08 2.43 -13.55
CA ALA A 132 -10.80 3.14 -13.57
C ALA A 132 -9.63 2.22 -13.93
N ALA A 133 -9.67 0.96 -13.49
CA ALA A 133 -8.64 -0.04 -13.77
C ALA A 133 -8.46 -0.37 -15.27
N PRO A 134 -9.53 -0.54 -16.10
CA PRO A 134 -9.35 -0.73 -17.54
C PRO A 134 -8.76 0.49 -18.24
N VAL A 135 -9.14 1.70 -17.81
CA VAL A 135 -8.58 2.96 -18.34
C VAL A 135 -7.09 3.04 -18.03
N PHE A 136 -6.68 2.67 -16.80
CA PHE A 136 -5.27 2.55 -16.45
C PHE A 136 -4.54 1.57 -17.38
N ALA A 137 -5.10 0.37 -17.62
CA ALA A 137 -4.49 -0.62 -18.50
C ALA A 137 -4.27 -0.08 -19.91
N GLN A 138 -5.27 0.59 -20.50
CA GLN A 138 -5.15 1.17 -21.84
C GLN A 138 -4.04 2.23 -21.92
N ILE A 139 -4.00 3.16 -20.96
CA ILE A 139 -2.96 4.21 -20.91
C ILE A 139 -1.59 3.58 -20.73
N ALA A 140 -1.46 2.67 -19.76
CA ALA A 140 -0.20 2.02 -19.44
C ALA A 140 0.32 1.18 -20.62
N GLN A 141 -0.55 0.42 -21.29
CA GLN A 141 -0.18 -0.36 -22.47
C GLN A 141 0.35 0.55 -23.57
N TYR A 142 -0.37 1.63 -23.90
CA TYR A 142 0.06 2.58 -24.92
C TYR A 142 1.44 3.19 -24.59
N GLU A 143 1.63 3.61 -23.34
CA GLU A 143 2.87 4.23 -22.88
C GLU A 143 4.06 3.26 -22.88
N LEU A 144 3.86 2.00 -22.47
CA LEU A 144 4.92 0.98 -22.52
C LEU A 144 5.39 0.71 -23.94
N HIS A 145 4.46 0.64 -24.91
CA HIS A 145 4.81 0.50 -26.33
C HIS A 145 5.55 1.72 -26.84
N ARG A 146 5.09 2.93 -26.49
CA ARG A 146 5.73 4.18 -26.91
C ARG A 146 7.15 4.33 -26.35
N LEU A 147 7.38 3.87 -25.12
CA LEU A 147 8.68 3.91 -24.45
C LEU A 147 9.59 2.74 -24.84
N GLY A 148 9.12 1.77 -25.62
CA GLY A 148 9.89 0.59 -26.01
C GLY A 148 10.28 -0.30 -24.82
N VAL A 149 9.46 -0.31 -23.75
CA VAL A 149 9.71 -1.17 -22.59
C VAL A 149 9.45 -2.61 -23.01
N PRO A 150 10.42 -3.55 -22.87
CA PRO A 150 10.20 -4.92 -23.27
C PRO A 150 9.22 -5.61 -22.30
N PRO A 151 8.35 -6.52 -22.79
CA PRO A 151 7.57 -7.40 -21.95
C PRO A 151 8.48 -8.21 -21.03
N SER A 152 8.10 -8.35 -19.78
CA SER A 152 8.74 -9.28 -18.85
C SER A 152 7.88 -10.54 -18.80
N PRO A 153 8.43 -11.74 -19.04
CA PRO A 153 7.64 -12.97 -18.98
C PRO A 153 6.94 -13.06 -17.61
N PRO A 154 5.67 -13.48 -17.55
CA PRO A 154 4.97 -13.60 -16.29
C PRO A 154 5.75 -14.55 -15.38
N ALA A 155 5.92 -14.17 -14.12
CA ALA A 155 6.42 -15.09 -13.11
C ALA A 155 5.52 -16.35 -13.12
N PRO A 156 6.10 -17.56 -13.07
CA PRO A 156 5.29 -18.79 -13.05
C PRO A 156 4.25 -18.70 -11.93
N PRO A 157 3.04 -19.24 -12.14
CA PRO A 157 1.99 -19.22 -11.12
C PRO A 157 2.56 -19.81 -9.83
N SER A 158 2.42 -19.07 -8.73
CA SER A 158 2.80 -19.59 -7.43
C SER A 158 1.97 -20.86 -7.15
N PRO A 159 2.58 -21.94 -6.62
CA PRO A 159 1.82 -23.13 -6.27
C PRO A 159 0.67 -22.75 -5.32
N PRO A 160 -0.48 -23.43 -5.42
CA PRO A 160 -1.60 -23.16 -4.53
C PRO A 160 -1.13 -23.24 -3.08
N ALA A 161 -1.54 -22.26 -2.27
CA ALA A 161 -1.25 -22.27 -0.84
C ALA A 161 -1.67 -23.64 -0.27
N PRO A 162 -0.83 -24.31 0.54
CA PRO A 162 -1.24 -25.55 1.19
C PRO A 162 -2.54 -25.28 1.95
N PRO A 163 -3.50 -26.23 1.93
CA PRO A 163 -4.76 -26.05 2.65
C PRO A 163 -4.44 -25.68 4.09
N ALA A 164 -5.09 -24.63 4.59
CA ALA A 164 -4.98 -24.23 5.99
C ALA A 164 -5.19 -25.47 6.85
N SER A 165 -4.18 -25.81 7.67
CA SER A 165 -4.26 -26.93 8.61
C SER A 165 -5.58 -26.82 9.37
N PRO A 166 -6.38 -27.91 9.45
CA PRO A 166 -7.59 -27.90 10.26
C PRO A 166 -7.23 -27.45 11.67
N GLY A 167 -7.93 -26.42 12.14
CA GLY A 167 -7.75 -25.86 13.47
C GLY A 167 -7.68 -26.97 14.50
N ALA A 168 -6.67 -26.90 15.36
CA ALA A 168 -6.61 -27.72 16.55
C ALA A 168 -7.96 -27.57 17.30
N PRO A 169 -8.63 -28.68 17.64
CA PRO A 169 -9.89 -28.61 18.36
C PRO A 169 -9.68 -27.90 19.71
N ALA A 170 -10.55 -26.92 19.97
CA ALA A 170 -10.70 -26.30 21.27
C ALA A 170 -10.90 -27.41 22.32
N GLN A 171 -10.02 -27.47 23.33
CA GLN A 171 -10.21 -28.38 24.45
C GLN A 171 -11.45 -27.95 25.25
N PRO A 172 -12.44 -28.84 25.45
CA PRO A 172 -13.54 -28.59 26.38
C PRO A 172 -13.05 -28.66 27.83
N GLY A 173 -13.48 -27.71 28.66
CA GLY A 173 -13.21 -27.68 30.08
C GLY A 173 -13.71 -28.94 30.80
N ALA A 174 -12.93 -29.38 31.79
CA ALA A 174 -13.33 -30.44 32.72
C ALA A 174 -13.76 -29.83 34.08
N PRO A 175 -14.69 -30.46 34.82
CA PRO A 175 -15.35 -29.89 35.99
C PRO A 175 -14.58 -30.16 37.30
N GLY A 176 -14.96 -29.43 38.35
CA GLY A 176 -14.35 -29.45 39.67
C GLY A 176 -14.47 -30.75 40.47
N GLY A 177 -13.57 -30.89 41.44
CA GLY A 177 -13.55 -31.93 42.47
C GLY A 177 -12.59 -31.52 43.60
N ALA A 178 -13.06 -31.59 44.84
CA ALA A 178 -12.55 -30.89 46.01
C ALA A 178 -11.39 -31.57 46.77
N SER A 179 -10.76 -30.76 47.66
CA SER A 179 -10.34 -31.08 49.06
C SER A 179 -8.84 -31.16 49.41
N ARG A 180 -8.29 -30.04 49.93
CA ARG A 180 -7.65 -29.79 51.27
C ARG A 180 -6.56 -30.76 51.83
N PRO A 181 -5.78 -30.35 52.87
CA PRO A 181 -4.69 -29.36 52.98
C PRO A 181 -3.34 -30.00 53.46
N THR A 182 -2.20 -29.31 53.31
CA THR A 182 -0.98 -29.64 54.09
C THR A 182 -0.33 -28.41 54.72
N THR A 183 -0.54 -28.33 56.04
CA THR A 183 0.32 -27.81 57.12
C THR A 183 1.71 -27.29 56.76
N GLY A 184 1.98 -26.03 57.09
CA GLY A 184 3.32 -25.52 57.39
C GLY A 184 3.51 -25.33 58.90
N PRO A 185 4.73 -25.48 59.44
CA PRO A 185 5.08 -25.02 60.78
C PRO A 185 5.84 -23.66 60.76
N PRO A 186 5.90 -22.96 61.91
CA PRO A 186 6.15 -21.51 61.99
C PRO A 186 7.61 -21.17 62.31
N THR A 187 8.05 -19.95 62.00
CA THR A 187 9.18 -19.31 62.70
C THR A 187 8.94 -17.81 62.83
N THR A 188 9.24 -17.32 64.03
CA THR A 188 8.78 -16.08 64.63
C THR A 188 9.99 -15.17 64.90
N LEU A 189 9.80 -13.86 64.63
CA LEU A 189 10.41 -12.65 65.21
C LEU A 189 11.93 -12.30 65.11
N ALA A 190 12.12 -11.04 64.68
CA ALA A 190 12.79 -9.92 65.38
C ALA A 190 14.18 -9.42 64.93
N GLY A 191 14.27 -8.08 64.88
CA GLY A 191 15.50 -7.25 64.91
C GLY A 191 15.60 -6.28 63.72
N SER A 192 15.07 -5.04 63.79
CA SER A 192 15.78 -3.77 64.13
C SER A 192 16.91 -3.40 63.14
N SER A 193 17.12 -2.19 62.62
CA SER A 193 16.57 -0.84 62.77
C SER A 193 17.46 0.11 61.92
N THR A 194 16.93 1.30 61.52
CA THR A 194 17.69 2.55 61.21
C THR A 194 18.54 2.54 59.91
N THR A 195 18.70 3.59 59.08
CA THR A 195 18.49 5.05 59.18
C THR A 195 18.37 5.61 57.76
N ARG A 196 17.54 6.63 57.58
CA ARG A 196 17.41 7.45 56.38
C ARG A 196 18.35 8.66 56.56
N ASN A 197 19.19 9.01 55.58
CA ASN A 197 19.62 10.41 55.45
C ASN A 197 20.06 10.77 54.03
N SER A 198 19.53 11.90 53.56
CA SER A 198 19.91 12.63 52.36
C SER A 198 21.10 13.56 52.67
N PRO A 199 21.62 14.26 51.66
CA PRO A 199 21.25 15.67 51.50
C PRO A 199 20.51 15.99 50.20
#